data_AF-A0AAD6STF0-F1
#
_entry.id   AF-A0AAD6STF0-F1
#
_cell.length_a   1.000
_cell.length_b   1.000
_cell.length_c   1.000
_cell.angle_alpha   90.00
_cell.angle_beta   90.00
_cell.angle_gamma   90.00
#
_symmetry.space_group_name_H-M   'P 1'
#
loop_
_entity.id
_entity.type
_entity.pdbx_description
1 polymer ?
#
loop_
_entity_poly.entity_id
_entity_poly.type
_entity_poly.pdbx_seq_one_letter_code
_entity_poly.pdbx_strand_id
1 'polypeptide(L)' 'LADEESSPIWYSITKGTFIGVTLSNHMALAATVGVSGSRMKGYKSQVLALAAFNEMQQFGLLAVIPK' A
#
# COMPACT_ATOMS: atom_id res chain seq x y z
N LEU A 1 27.67 -16.10 -1.72
CA LEU A 1 27.64 -14.66 -1.42
C LEU A 1 27.17 -13.92 -2.65
N ALA A 2 25.87 -13.70 -2.72
CA ALA A 2 25.21 -12.67 -3.51
C ALA A 2 23.85 -12.55 -2.84
N ASP A 3 23.76 -11.70 -1.83
CA ASP A 3 22.46 -11.22 -1.37
C ASP A 3 21.83 -10.58 -2.61
N GLU A 4 20.84 -11.25 -3.21
CA GLU A 4 19.99 -10.64 -4.22
C GLU A 4 19.44 -9.39 -3.57
N GLU A 5 19.96 -8.24 -4.00
CA GLU A 5 19.63 -6.93 -3.49
C GLU A 5 18.12 -6.74 -3.69
N SER A 6 17.35 -7.08 -2.65
CA SER A 6 15.90 -7.14 -2.72
C SER A 6 15.42 -5.74 -2.98
N SER A 7 15.05 -5.47 -4.23
CA SER A 7 14.61 -4.14 -4.64
C SER A 7 13.49 -3.69 -3.69
N PRO A 8 13.52 -2.44 -3.20
CA PRO A 8 12.59 -2.00 -2.17
C PRO A 8 11.14 -2.12 -2.65
N ILE A 9 10.32 -2.81 -1.85
CA ILE A 9 8.89 -2.99 -2.15
C ILE A 9 8.13 -1.73 -1.76
N TRP A 10 7.40 -1.17 -2.71
CA TRP A 10 6.48 -0.06 -2.52
C TRP A 10 5.07 -0.57 -2.24
N TYR A 11 4.45 -0.13 -1.17
CA TYR A 11 3.11 -0.53 -0.77
C TYR A 11 2.10 0.54 -1.17
N SER A 12 1.05 0.14 -1.88
CA SER A 12 -0.16 0.95 -2.09
C SER A 12 -1.24 0.49 -1.13
N ILE A 13 -1.73 1.41 -0.30
CA ILE A 13 -2.77 1.18 0.71
C ILE A 13 -4.00 1.96 0.26
N THR A 14 -5.02 1.28 -0.21
CA THR A 14 -6.23 1.89 -0.78
C THR A 14 -7.43 1.78 0.17
N LYS A 15 -7.34 0.90 1.18
CA LYS A 15 -8.31 0.82 2.28
C LYS A 15 -7.66 0.44 3.60
N GLY A 16 -7.75 1.30 4.61
CA GLY A 16 -7.06 1.15 5.90
C GLY A 16 -7.31 2.33 6.86
N THR A 17 -6.69 2.34 8.04
CA THR A 17 -6.69 3.53 8.93
C THR A 17 -5.90 4.69 8.36
N PHE A 18 -5.05 4.41 7.39
CA PHE A 18 -4.29 5.33 6.57
C PHE A 18 -4.31 4.81 5.14
N ILE A 19 -4.37 5.71 4.16
CA ILE A 19 -4.29 5.40 2.73
C ILE A 19 -3.13 6.17 2.10
N GLY A 20 -2.49 5.59 1.10
CA GLY A 20 -1.39 6.22 0.37
C GLY A 20 -0.37 5.20 -0.14
N VAL A 21 0.79 5.71 -0.55
CA VAL A 21 1.92 4.90 -1.01
C VAL A 21 3.09 5.06 -0.04
N THR A 22 3.71 3.96 0.37
CA THR A 22 4.85 3.98 1.31
C THR A 22 5.88 2.91 0.99
N LEU A 23 7.15 3.16 1.34
CA LEU A 23 8.22 2.16 1.34
C LEU A 23 8.29 1.34 2.63
N SER A 24 7.59 1.78 3.68
CA SER A 24 7.65 1.13 4.99
C SER A 24 6.63 0.00 5.08
N ASN A 25 7.13 -1.24 5.13
CA ASN A 25 6.28 -2.42 5.40
C ASN A 25 5.54 -2.29 6.73
N HIS A 26 6.20 -1.76 7.77
CA HIS A 26 5.58 -1.52 9.07
C HIS A 26 4.39 -0.57 8.94
N MET A 27 4.56 0.59 8.27
CA MET A 27 3.44 1.52 8.10
C MET A 27 2.27 0.88 7.33
N ALA A 28 2.57 0.10 6.30
CA ALA A 28 1.55 -0.56 5.50
C ALA A 28 0.76 -1.62 6.29
N LEU A 29 1.46 -2.39 7.14
CA LEU A 29 0.81 -3.31 8.09
C LEU A 29 0.02 -2.57 9.15
N ALA A 30 0.59 -1.54 9.79
CA ALA A 30 -0.09 -0.76 10.82
C ALA A 30 -1.40 -0.14 10.31
N ALA A 31 -1.43 0.25 9.03
CA ALA A 31 -2.61 0.79 8.36
C ALA A 31 -3.72 -0.24 8.11
N THR A 32 -3.40 -1.54 8.06
CA THR A 32 -4.33 -2.60 7.65
C THR A 32 -4.67 -3.62 8.74
N VAL A 33 -3.81 -3.76 9.75
CA VAL A 33 -4.02 -4.67 10.88
C VAL A 33 -5.29 -4.29 11.64
N GLY A 34 -6.19 -5.26 11.75
CA GLY A 34 -7.49 -5.12 12.43
C GLY A 34 -8.57 -4.40 11.61
N VAL A 35 -8.27 -3.95 10.38
CA VAL A 35 -9.24 -3.27 9.52
C VAL A 35 -9.93 -4.27 8.60
N SER A 36 -11.23 -4.49 8.81
CA SER A 36 -12.02 -5.41 7.98
C SER A 36 -12.09 -4.96 6.52
N GLY A 37 -11.75 -5.89 5.62
CA GLY A 37 -11.72 -5.62 4.18
C GLY A 37 -10.71 -4.56 3.76
N SER A 38 -9.61 -4.41 4.53
CA SER A 38 -8.47 -3.58 4.15
C SER A 38 -7.86 -4.03 2.82
N ARG A 39 -7.21 -3.09 2.12
CA ARG A 39 -6.60 -3.31 0.81
C ARG A 39 -5.22 -2.69 0.75
N MET A 40 -4.21 -3.54 0.70
CA MET A 40 -2.80 -3.20 0.53
C MET A 40 -2.16 -4.15 -0.49
N LYS A 41 -1.30 -3.61 -1.36
CA LYS A 41 -0.51 -4.41 -2.31
C LYS A 41 0.91 -3.87 -2.46
N GLY A 42 1.89 -4.76 -2.55
CA GLY A 42 3.30 -4.45 -2.80
C GLY A 42 3.65 -4.43 -4.29
N TYR A 43 4.57 -3.53 -4.67
CA TYR A 43 5.02 -3.29 -6.04
C TYR A 43 6.54 -3.10 -6.09
N LYS A 44 7.14 -3.42 -7.24
CA LYS A 44 8.59 -3.30 -7.45
C LYS A 44 9.08 -1.85 -7.66
N SER A 45 8.16 -0.90 -7.84
CA SER A 45 8.51 0.52 -8.06
C SER A 45 7.42 1.46 -7.54
N GLN A 46 7.84 2.69 -7.21
CA GLN A 46 6.94 3.76 -6.76
C GLN A 46 5.87 4.07 -7.81
N VAL A 47 6.26 4.11 -9.09
CA VAL A 47 5.38 4.44 -10.20
C VAL A 47 4.23 3.45 -10.31
N LEU A 48 4.50 2.14 -10.17
CA LEU A 48 3.44 1.12 -10.20
C LEU A 48 2.50 1.21 -8.98
N ALA A 49 3.06 1.48 -7.79
CA ALA A 49 2.25 1.66 -6.59
C ALA A 49 1.34 2.91 -6.67
N LEU A 50 1.86 4.02 -7.19
CA LEU A 50 1.11 5.25 -7.44
C LEU A 50 0.05 5.06 -8.53
N ALA A 51 0.38 4.38 -9.63
CA ALA A 51 -0.58 4.09 -10.69
C ALA A 51 -1.78 3.31 -10.15
N ALA A 52 -1.53 2.25 -9.37
CA ALA A 52 -2.61 1.46 -8.75
C ALA A 52 -3.41 2.26 -7.71
N PHE A 53 -2.76 3.16 -6.96
CA PHE A 53 -3.46 4.04 -6.03
C PHE A 53 -4.40 5.01 -6.77
N ASN A 54 -3.88 5.65 -7.82
CA ASN A 54 -4.63 6.61 -8.63
C ASN A 54 -5.79 5.95 -9.39
N GLU A 55 -5.60 4.72 -9.88
CA GLU A 55 -6.68 3.92 -10.47
C GLU A 55 -7.83 3.73 -9.45
N MET A 56 -7.51 3.31 -8.23
CA MET A 56 -8.51 3.16 -7.17
C MET A 56 -9.16 4.48 -6.76
N GLN A 57 -8.43 5.60 -6.87
CA GLN A 57 -8.99 6.95 -6.70
C GLN A 57 -10.00 7.30 -7.80
N GLN A 58 -9.68 7.02 -9.06
CA GLN A 58 -10.56 7.29 -10.20
C GLN A 58 -11.87 6.50 -10.10
N PHE A 59 -11.82 5.27 -9.58
CA PHE A 59 -13.02 4.47 -9.33
C PHE A 59 -13.76 4.82 -8.02
N GLY A 60 -13.26 5.76 -7.21
CA GLY A 60 -13.88 6.12 -5.93
C GLY A 60 -13.79 5.00 -4.89
N LEU A 61 -12.79 4.13 -4.98
CA LEU A 61 -12.62 2.94 -4.13
C LEU A 61 -11.65 3.13 -2.96
N LEU A 62 -11.14 4.35 -2.78
CA LEU A 62 -10.32 4.69 -1.62
C LEU A 62 -11.18 4.84 -0.37
N ALA A 63 -10.74 4.25 0.74
CA ALA A 63 -11.49 4.33 2.00
C ALA A 63 -10.57 4.38 3.22
N VAL A 64 -10.70 5.46 4.01
CA VAL A 64 -10.12 5.52 5.35
C VAL A 64 -11.13 4.96 6.34
N ILE A 65 -10.72 3.96 7.12
CA ILE A 65 -11.55 3.34 8.17
C ILE A 65 -10.89 3.64 9.52
N PRO A 66 -11.47 4.53 10.34
CA PRO A 66 -10.96 4.79 11.69
C PRO A 66 -11.12 3.53 12.57
N LYS A 67 -10.21 3.38 13.54
CA LYS A 67 -10.29 2.36 14.58
C LYS A 67 -11.23 2.78 15.70
#